data_AF-Q4THG5-F1
#
_entry.id   AF-Q4THG5-F1
#
_cell.length_a   1.000
_cell.length_b   1.000
_cell.length_c   1.000
_cell.angle_alpha   90.00
_cell.angle_beta   90.00
_cell.angle_gamma   90.00
#
_symmetry.space_group_name_H-M   'P 1'
#
loop_
_entity.id
_entity.type
_entity.pdbx_description
1 polymer ?
#
loop_
_entity_poly.entity_id
_entity_poly.type
_entity_poly.pdbx_seq_one_letter_code
_entity_poly.pdbx_strand_id
1 'polypeptide(L)'
;MLMVELDWSDSCGFFYFFGLICLFSFSFVNVKNIKAQLDQKKDVLASMETELAKVSHWTSQDLQSYQPQLQRYQESSASFDNWIEATRRKQQSLQTTKIDNIQTLTDHINQQKGEAAVILCSAANCVKTTKLIKTTNFVLQDYESDLAAYTSGLETLLNIPIKRTMLKSPTVDLNQEVTDQKRGQTLFAWEVLTFCVTLSQAAQLQTRYMELLTMSADYYRFLGDLLKNMEELKIRNTKIDLLEEELHLLKENIQNSNAKNKALDDDLGRHKLELSQLRDNLLSVEEVKETTVLKCNAAKQSLDSTQSKLSELSDQVTRLSYMLEEEKRKRRLAEERYSHQQ
;
A
#
# COMPACT_ATOMS: atom_id res chain seq x y z
N MET A 1 50.93 -108.56 19.98
CA MET A 1 50.55 -109.54 21.03
C MET A 1 49.23 -109.04 21.61
N LEU A 2 48.06 -109.49 21.17
CA LEU A 2 47.63 -110.86 20.83
C LEU A 2 47.30 -111.03 19.34
N MET A 3 47.90 -112.07 18.73
CA MET A 3 47.32 -112.76 17.58
C MET A 3 46.13 -113.56 18.11
N VAL A 4 44.95 -113.35 17.53
CA VAL A 4 43.87 -114.33 17.54
C VAL A 4 43.84 -114.90 16.14
N GLU A 5 44.37 -116.12 15.97
CA GLU A 5 44.10 -116.96 14.80
C GLU A 5 42.61 -117.29 14.81
N LEU A 6 41.85 -116.65 13.92
CA LEU A 6 40.47 -117.00 13.60
C LEU A 6 40.53 -117.94 12.38
N ASP A 7 40.11 -119.17 12.61
CA ASP A 7 39.98 -120.23 11.60
C ASP A 7 38.89 -119.85 10.59
N TRP A 8 39.28 -119.73 9.32
CA TRP A 8 38.43 -119.24 8.22
C TRP A 8 37.79 -120.41 7.48
N SER A 9 36.64 -120.90 7.97
CA SER A 9 35.83 -121.89 7.26
C SER A 9 34.37 -121.49 7.02
N ASP A 10 34.01 -120.22 7.26
CA ASP A 10 32.69 -119.68 6.95
C ASP A 10 32.79 -118.50 5.98
N SER A 11 32.34 -118.69 4.74
CA SER A 11 32.22 -117.64 3.71
C SER A 11 31.47 -116.40 4.23
N CYS A 12 30.59 -116.56 5.23
CA CYS A 12 29.87 -115.46 5.86
C CYS A 12 30.78 -114.47 6.61
N GLY A 13 31.87 -114.92 7.25
CA GLY A 13 32.79 -114.02 7.96
C GLY A 13 33.54 -113.07 7.04
N PHE A 14 33.80 -113.47 5.79
CA PHE A 14 34.64 -112.71 4.85
C PHE A 14 33.86 -111.53 4.29
N PHE A 15 32.59 -111.75 3.96
CA PHE A 15 31.68 -110.69 3.53
C PHE A 15 31.37 -109.69 4.66
N TYR A 16 31.25 -110.14 5.91
CA TYR A 16 31.07 -109.22 7.04
C TYR A 16 32.31 -108.37 7.29
N PHE A 17 33.51 -108.94 7.24
CA PHE A 17 34.76 -108.20 7.46
C PHE A 17 35.03 -107.20 6.32
N PHE A 18 34.86 -107.61 5.05
CA PHE A 18 34.96 -106.69 3.91
C PHE A 18 33.87 -105.62 3.91
N GLY A 19 32.65 -105.97 4.31
CA GLY A 19 31.53 -105.02 4.46
C GLY A 19 31.81 -103.96 5.53
N LEU A 20 32.35 -104.36 6.69
CA LEU A 20 32.80 -103.45 7.73
C LEU A 20 33.94 -102.54 7.25
N ILE A 21 34.93 -103.08 6.53
CA ILE A 21 36.03 -102.28 5.96
C ILE A 21 35.52 -101.28 4.91
N CYS A 22 34.59 -101.68 4.04
CA CYS A 22 33.95 -100.79 3.07
C CYS A 22 33.10 -99.69 3.73
N LEU A 23 32.35 -100.03 4.79
CA LEU A 23 31.57 -99.05 5.56
C LEU A 23 32.48 -98.08 6.33
N PHE A 24 33.58 -98.59 6.89
CA PHE A 24 34.56 -97.77 7.61
C PHE A 24 35.31 -96.85 6.65
N SER A 25 35.73 -97.34 5.48
CA SER A 25 36.38 -96.51 4.46
C SER A 25 35.44 -95.49 3.84
N PHE A 26 34.17 -95.85 3.56
CA PHE A 26 33.15 -94.91 3.10
C PHE A 26 32.85 -93.83 4.15
N SER A 27 32.69 -94.21 5.42
CA SER A 27 32.51 -93.27 6.52
C SER A 27 33.73 -92.36 6.71
N PHE A 28 34.94 -92.89 6.57
CA PHE A 28 36.18 -92.13 6.69
C PHE A 28 36.37 -91.11 5.53
N VAL A 29 36.01 -91.50 4.31
CA VAL A 29 35.99 -90.58 3.14
C VAL A 29 34.95 -89.48 3.34
N ASN A 30 33.76 -89.83 3.84
CA ASN A 30 32.71 -88.85 4.10
C ASN A 30 33.09 -87.87 5.22
N VAL A 31 33.71 -88.35 6.29
CA VAL A 31 34.27 -87.51 7.37
C VAL A 31 35.39 -86.59 6.88
N LYS A 32 36.28 -87.07 6.00
CA LYS A 32 37.30 -86.23 5.36
C LYS A 32 36.68 -85.14 4.49
N ASN A 33 35.65 -85.46 3.71
CA ASN A 33 34.94 -84.49 2.87
C ASN A 33 34.22 -83.44 3.72
N ILE A 34 33.54 -83.85 4.80
CA ILE A 34 32.89 -82.95 5.75
C ILE A 34 33.92 -82.04 6.43
N LYS A 35 35.10 -82.56 6.79
CA LYS A 35 36.18 -81.75 7.36
C LYS A 35 36.74 -80.73 6.37
N ALA A 36 36.98 -81.12 5.13
CA ALA A 36 37.42 -80.20 4.08
C ALA A 36 36.40 -79.08 3.82
N GLN A 37 35.10 -79.41 3.81
CA GLN A 37 34.04 -78.40 3.71
C GLN A 37 33.97 -77.48 4.93
N LEU A 38 34.21 -78.01 6.15
CA LEU A 38 34.22 -77.20 7.37
C LEU A 38 35.41 -76.23 7.37
N ASP A 39 36.58 -76.67 6.93
CA ASP A 39 37.77 -75.82 6.85
C ASP A 39 37.61 -74.76 5.75
N GLN A 40 37.04 -75.11 4.58
CA GLN A 40 36.67 -74.13 3.55
C GLN A 40 35.68 -73.08 4.07
N LYS A 41 34.66 -73.48 4.85
CA LYS A 41 33.70 -72.53 5.44
C LYS A 41 34.34 -71.62 6.49
N LYS A 42 35.32 -72.11 7.26
CA LYS A 42 36.08 -71.27 8.20
C LYS A 42 36.91 -70.22 7.47
N ASP A 43 37.54 -70.56 6.36
CA ASP A 43 38.32 -69.61 5.55
C ASP A 43 37.42 -68.50 4.96
N VAL A 44 36.23 -68.87 4.49
CA VAL A 44 35.22 -67.89 4.03
C VAL A 44 34.76 -66.99 5.17
N LEU A 45 34.51 -67.55 6.36
CA LEU A 45 34.10 -66.77 7.53
C LEU A 45 35.18 -65.76 7.94
N ALA A 46 36.45 -66.18 8.01
CA ALA A 46 37.57 -65.29 8.32
C ALA A 46 37.74 -64.16 7.28
N SER A 47 37.52 -64.48 6.00
CA SER A 47 37.50 -63.49 4.92
C SER A 47 36.35 -62.47 5.11
N MET A 48 35.14 -62.96 5.43
CA MET A 48 33.99 -62.08 5.69
C MET A 48 34.19 -61.21 6.93
N GLU A 49 34.77 -61.73 8.01
CA GLU A 49 35.10 -60.96 9.21
C GLU A 49 36.11 -59.85 8.91
N THR A 50 37.09 -60.12 8.05
CA THR A 50 38.08 -59.13 7.61
C THR A 50 37.44 -58.04 6.74
N GLU A 51 36.56 -58.39 5.80
CA GLU A 51 35.81 -57.42 5.00
C GLU A 51 34.82 -56.61 5.85
N LEU A 52 34.16 -57.23 6.83
CA LEU A 52 33.28 -56.52 7.77
C LEU A 52 34.06 -55.49 8.61
N ALA A 53 35.27 -55.84 9.06
CA ALA A 53 36.15 -54.93 9.77
C ALA A 53 36.58 -53.74 8.90
N LYS A 54 36.89 -53.98 7.61
CA LYS A 54 37.17 -52.91 6.65
C LYS A 54 35.96 -51.99 6.48
N VAL A 55 34.77 -52.55 6.24
CA VAL A 55 33.53 -51.77 6.10
C VAL A 55 33.23 -50.97 7.36
N SER A 56 33.45 -51.53 8.55
CA SER A 56 33.29 -50.81 9.81
C SER A 56 34.29 -49.66 9.97
N HIS A 57 35.53 -49.84 9.51
CA HIS A 57 36.55 -48.79 9.54
C HIS A 57 36.22 -47.67 8.55
N TRP A 58 35.86 -48.02 7.31
CA TRP A 58 35.45 -47.06 6.27
C TRP A 58 34.24 -46.23 6.73
N THR A 59 33.17 -46.89 7.20
CA THR A 59 31.96 -46.19 7.69
C THR A 59 32.25 -45.23 8.86
N SER A 60 33.17 -45.59 9.77
CA SER A 60 33.58 -44.71 10.87
C SER A 60 34.41 -43.51 10.40
N GLN A 61 35.32 -43.71 9.46
CA GLN A 61 36.16 -42.64 8.91
C GLN A 61 35.33 -41.63 8.11
N ASP A 62 34.34 -42.15 7.41
CA ASP A 62 33.42 -41.39 6.61
C ASP A 62 32.47 -40.53 7.44
N LEU A 63 31.83 -41.11 8.47
CA LEU A 63 31.00 -40.35 9.41
C LEU A 63 31.78 -39.17 10.05
N GLN A 64 33.06 -39.37 10.35
CA GLN A 64 33.93 -38.31 10.88
C GLN A 64 34.19 -37.20 9.85
N SER A 65 34.22 -37.51 8.56
CA SER A 65 34.41 -36.52 7.49
C SER A 65 33.17 -35.64 7.26
N TYR A 66 31.97 -36.18 7.54
CA TYR A 66 30.68 -35.51 7.38
C TYR A 66 30.35 -34.53 8.50
N GLN A 67 30.66 -34.92 9.73
CA GLN A 67 30.36 -34.15 10.93
C GLN A 67 30.75 -32.65 10.84
N PRO A 68 31.97 -32.27 10.40
CA PRO A 68 32.34 -30.85 10.30
C PRO A 68 31.56 -30.09 9.23
N GLN A 69 31.09 -30.76 8.16
CA GLN A 69 30.32 -30.12 7.10
C GLN A 69 28.90 -29.80 7.56
N LEU A 70 28.26 -30.75 8.25
CA LEU A 70 26.94 -30.58 8.84
C LEU A 70 26.94 -29.49 9.92
N GLN A 71 27.98 -29.48 10.76
CA GLN A 71 28.12 -28.46 11.81
C GLN A 71 28.28 -27.04 11.22
N ARG A 72 29.13 -26.88 10.20
CA ARG A 72 29.26 -25.59 9.49
C ARG A 72 27.95 -25.14 8.85
N TYR A 73 27.14 -26.07 8.38
CA TYR A 73 25.82 -25.77 7.82
C TYR A 73 24.85 -25.31 8.90
N GLN A 74 24.77 -26.03 10.02
CA GLN A 74 23.90 -25.67 11.13
C GLN A 74 24.23 -24.27 11.69
N GLU A 75 25.52 -23.98 11.90
CA GLU A 75 25.98 -22.68 12.40
C GLU A 75 25.67 -21.54 11.41
N SER A 76 25.98 -21.74 10.13
CA SER A 76 25.74 -20.75 9.08
C SER A 76 24.24 -20.50 8.84
N SER A 77 23.44 -21.57 8.83
CA SER A 77 21.98 -21.54 8.68
C SER A 77 21.32 -20.83 9.87
N ALA A 78 21.69 -21.17 11.10
CA ALA A 78 21.15 -20.53 12.30
C ALA A 78 21.50 -19.03 12.39
N SER A 79 22.75 -18.67 12.04
CA SER A 79 23.16 -17.27 11.99
C SER A 79 22.36 -16.48 10.95
N PHE A 80 22.11 -17.06 9.77
CA PHE A 80 21.36 -16.40 8.71
C PHE A 80 19.86 -16.30 9.06
N ASP A 81 19.29 -17.32 9.68
CA ASP A 81 17.88 -17.31 10.09
C ASP A 81 17.59 -16.25 11.15
N ASN A 82 18.46 -16.14 12.16
CA ASN A 82 18.37 -15.08 13.17
C ASN A 82 18.47 -13.69 12.54
N TRP A 83 19.33 -13.52 11.53
CA TRP A 83 19.47 -12.26 10.80
C TRP A 83 18.21 -11.94 9.97
N ILE A 84 17.60 -12.93 9.30
CA ILE A 84 16.33 -12.77 8.58
C ILE A 84 15.24 -12.30 9.55
N GLU A 85 15.12 -12.95 10.70
CA GLU A 85 14.09 -12.64 11.69
C GLU A 85 14.27 -11.25 12.31
N ALA A 86 15.51 -10.87 12.65
CA ALA A 86 15.82 -9.54 13.15
C ALA A 86 15.51 -8.44 12.11
N THR A 87 15.87 -8.67 10.85
CA THR A 87 15.62 -7.73 9.76
C THR A 87 14.12 -7.58 9.48
N ARG A 88 13.38 -8.71 9.49
CA ARG A 88 11.92 -8.73 9.36
C ARG A 88 11.23 -7.88 10.44
N ARG A 89 11.64 -8.02 11.70
CA ARG A 89 11.09 -7.21 12.81
C ARG A 89 11.40 -5.72 12.63
N LYS A 90 12.60 -5.38 12.16
CA LYS A 90 12.97 -4.00 11.87
C LYS A 90 12.06 -3.39 10.80
N GLN A 91 11.82 -4.11 9.71
CA GLN A 91 10.88 -3.70 8.66
C GLN A 91 9.45 -3.56 9.15
N GLN A 92 8.96 -4.50 9.96
CA GLN A 92 7.62 -4.39 10.55
C GLN A 92 7.50 -3.14 11.44
N SER A 93 8.52 -2.83 12.24
CA SER A 93 8.56 -1.62 13.05
C SER A 93 8.46 -0.36 12.17
N LEU A 94 9.18 -0.29 11.05
CA LEU A 94 9.10 0.83 10.12
C LEU A 94 7.74 0.94 9.42
N GLN A 95 7.09 -0.18 9.14
CA GLN A 95 5.75 -0.16 8.55
C GLN A 95 4.67 0.37 9.51
N THR A 96 4.87 0.21 10.82
CA THR A 96 3.90 0.67 11.84
C THR A 96 4.04 2.15 12.22
N THR A 97 5.16 2.80 11.89
CA THR A 97 5.36 4.21 12.21
C THR A 97 4.47 5.08 11.33
N LYS A 98 3.70 5.96 11.96
CA LYS A 98 2.83 6.92 11.27
C LYS A 98 3.68 7.97 10.55
N ILE A 99 3.41 8.18 9.26
CA ILE A 99 4.11 9.17 8.43
C ILE A 99 3.20 10.38 8.23
N ASP A 100 3.53 11.48 8.91
CA ASP A 100 2.68 12.67 8.97
C ASP A 100 3.15 13.81 8.06
N ASN A 101 4.43 13.83 7.64
CA ASN A 101 4.97 14.91 6.82
C ASN A 101 6.02 14.43 5.81
N ILE A 102 6.28 15.26 4.79
CA ILE A 102 7.22 14.92 3.71
C ILE A 102 8.65 14.71 4.23
N GLN A 103 9.10 15.46 5.24
CA GLN A 103 10.46 15.30 5.79
C GLN A 103 10.64 13.93 6.43
N THR A 104 9.72 13.54 7.32
CA THR A 104 9.69 12.21 7.95
C THR A 104 9.61 11.11 6.89
N LEU A 105 8.82 11.30 5.83
CA LEU A 105 8.74 10.35 4.72
C LEU A 105 10.07 10.20 3.97
N THR A 106 10.76 11.31 3.68
CA THR A 106 12.09 11.28 3.07
C THR A 106 13.10 10.55 3.95
N ASP A 107 13.06 10.77 5.27
CA ASP A 107 13.92 10.07 6.22
C ASP A 107 13.60 8.57 6.25
N HIS A 108 12.32 8.19 6.24
CA HIS A 108 11.87 6.80 6.13
C HIS A 108 12.32 6.14 4.81
N ILE A 109 12.28 6.86 3.69
CA ILE A 109 12.77 6.37 2.38
C ILE A 109 14.29 6.13 2.44
N ASN A 110 15.05 7.06 3.04
CA ASN A 110 16.49 6.92 3.18
C ASN A 110 16.86 5.75 4.10
N GLN A 111 16.13 5.58 5.20
CA GLN A 111 16.26 4.44 6.09
C GLN A 111 15.96 3.13 5.36
N GLN A 112 14.86 3.06 4.62
CA GLN A 112 14.47 1.89 3.83
C GLN A 112 15.48 1.57 2.73
N LYS A 113 16.10 2.59 2.12
CA LYS A 113 17.18 2.41 1.14
C LYS A 113 18.44 1.81 1.76
N GLY A 114 18.80 2.26 2.97
CA GLY A 114 19.90 1.66 3.74
C GLY A 114 19.63 0.20 4.08
N GLU A 115 18.42 -0.12 4.52
CA GLU A 115 18.01 -1.49 4.83
C GLU A 115 17.96 -2.39 3.59
N ALA A 116 17.42 -1.90 2.48
CA ALA A 116 17.40 -2.62 1.21
C ALA A 116 18.81 -2.96 0.71
N ALA A 117 19.77 -2.06 0.88
CA ALA A 117 21.17 -2.32 0.53
C ALA A 117 21.77 -3.46 1.39
N VAL A 118 21.50 -3.45 2.70
CA VAL A 118 21.94 -4.52 3.61
C VAL A 118 21.30 -5.87 3.24
N ILE A 119 19.99 -5.88 2.90
CA ILE A 119 19.30 -7.08 2.42
C ILE A 119 19.95 -7.61 1.14
N LEU A 120 20.23 -6.74 0.16
CA LEU A 120 20.90 -7.16 -1.08
C LEU A 120 22.32 -7.71 -0.84
N CYS A 121 23.10 -7.10 0.05
CA CYS A 121 24.43 -7.61 0.40
C CYS A 121 24.37 -9.00 1.08
N SER A 122 23.29 -9.30 1.79
CA SER A 122 23.10 -10.60 2.45
C SER A 122 22.83 -11.76 1.48
N ALA A 123 22.53 -11.48 0.20
CA ALA A 123 22.40 -12.50 -0.84
C ALA A 123 23.63 -13.41 -0.92
N ALA A 124 24.83 -12.87 -0.68
CA ALA A 124 26.06 -13.65 -0.63
C ALA A 124 26.05 -14.72 0.49
N ASN A 125 25.40 -14.45 1.62
CA ASN A 125 25.27 -15.42 2.71
C ASN A 125 24.23 -16.50 2.38
N CYS A 126 23.13 -16.14 1.72
CA CYS A 126 22.19 -17.13 1.17
C CYS A 126 22.86 -18.05 0.14
N VAL A 127 23.71 -17.50 -0.74
CA VAL A 127 24.46 -18.31 -1.72
C VAL A 127 25.45 -19.25 -1.03
N LYS A 128 26.12 -18.80 0.04
CA LYS A 128 27.04 -19.63 0.83
C LYS A 128 26.31 -20.80 1.49
N THR A 129 25.16 -20.57 2.13
CA THR A 129 24.38 -21.65 2.77
C THR A 129 23.90 -22.65 1.72
N THR A 130 23.34 -22.19 0.59
CA THR A 130 22.92 -23.07 -0.52
C THR A 130 24.08 -23.88 -1.10
N LYS A 131 25.27 -23.29 -1.25
CA LYS A 131 26.45 -24.01 -1.74
C LYS A 131 26.89 -25.10 -0.75
N LEU A 132 26.89 -24.79 0.54
CA LEU A 132 27.26 -25.75 1.58
C LEU A 132 26.30 -26.96 1.59
N ILE A 133 25.00 -26.71 1.46
CA ILE A 133 23.96 -27.76 1.31
C ILE A 133 24.22 -28.61 0.07
N LYS A 134 24.53 -27.99 -1.07
CA LYS A 134 24.84 -28.73 -2.32
C LYS A 134 26.09 -29.61 -2.16
N THR A 135 27.12 -29.12 -1.49
CA THR A 135 28.33 -29.92 -1.21
C THR A 135 28.00 -31.08 -0.29
N THR A 136 27.27 -30.85 0.82
CA THR A 136 26.84 -31.93 1.71
C THR A 136 25.96 -32.96 1.00
N ASN A 137 25.09 -32.50 0.10
CA ASN A 137 24.24 -33.37 -0.73
C ASN A 137 25.05 -34.21 -1.72
N PHE A 138 26.02 -33.61 -2.41
CA PHE A 138 26.89 -34.32 -3.34
C PHE A 138 27.66 -35.44 -2.64
N VAL A 139 28.28 -35.12 -1.49
CA VAL A 139 28.99 -36.12 -0.70
C VAL A 139 28.01 -37.22 -0.26
N LEU A 140 26.82 -36.89 0.25
CA LEU A 140 25.83 -37.92 0.61
C LEU A 140 25.39 -38.81 -0.57
N GLN A 141 25.22 -38.24 -1.76
CA GLN A 141 24.84 -38.98 -2.96
C GLN A 141 25.94 -39.97 -3.41
N ASP A 142 27.21 -39.58 -3.27
CA ASP A 142 28.34 -40.48 -3.52
C ASP A 142 28.30 -41.67 -2.56
N TYR A 143 27.95 -41.43 -1.29
CA TYR A 143 27.86 -42.49 -0.28
C TYR A 143 26.68 -43.43 -0.48
N GLU A 144 25.54 -42.91 -0.89
CA GLU A 144 24.40 -43.75 -1.29
C GLU A 144 24.78 -44.64 -2.49
N SER A 145 25.54 -44.10 -3.44
CA SER A 145 26.00 -44.83 -4.63
C SER A 145 27.00 -45.92 -4.26
N ASP A 146 27.96 -45.61 -3.39
CA ASP A 146 28.94 -46.57 -2.87
C ASP A 146 28.26 -47.69 -2.08
N LEU A 147 27.35 -47.35 -1.16
CA LEU A 147 26.59 -48.33 -0.39
C LEU A 147 25.74 -49.25 -1.30
N ALA A 148 25.14 -48.70 -2.35
CA ALA A 148 24.41 -49.47 -3.35
C ALA A 148 25.33 -50.42 -4.13
N ALA A 149 26.53 -49.98 -4.51
CA ALA A 149 27.53 -50.82 -5.17
C ALA A 149 28.00 -51.96 -4.26
N TYR A 150 28.35 -51.68 -3.00
CA TYR A 150 28.73 -52.69 -2.01
C TYR A 150 27.62 -53.72 -1.78
N THR A 151 26.38 -53.26 -1.63
CA THR A 151 25.22 -54.14 -1.45
C THR A 151 25.02 -55.07 -2.64
N SER A 152 25.17 -54.55 -3.87
CA SER A 152 25.07 -55.37 -5.09
C SER A 152 26.21 -56.39 -5.23
N GLY A 153 27.42 -56.03 -4.80
CA GLY A 153 28.57 -56.94 -4.73
C GLY A 153 28.34 -58.08 -3.73
N LEU A 154 27.79 -57.76 -2.55
CA LEU A 154 27.39 -58.73 -1.52
C LEU A 154 26.27 -59.66 -2.00
N GLU A 155 25.23 -59.13 -2.65
CA GLU A 155 24.15 -59.92 -3.27
C GLU A 155 24.72 -60.92 -4.30
N THR A 156 25.72 -60.50 -5.08
CA THR A 156 26.40 -61.34 -6.08
C THR A 156 27.26 -62.42 -5.44
N LEU A 157 28.03 -62.09 -4.41
CA LEU A 157 28.92 -63.03 -3.70
C LEU A 157 28.16 -64.08 -2.90
N LEU A 158 27.02 -63.70 -2.30
CA LEU A 158 26.23 -64.59 -1.45
C LEU A 158 25.19 -65.42 -2.22
N ASN A 159 24.88 -65.08 -3.48
CA ASN A 159 23.83 -65.69 -4.31
C ASN A 159 22.48 -65.84 -3.59
N ILE A 160 22.24 -64.98 -2.60
CA ILE A 160 21.00 -64.86 -1.84
C ILE A 160 20.53 -63.43 -2.11
N PRO A 161 19.33 -63.22 -2.67
CA PRO A 161 18.80 -61.87 -2.84
C PRO A 161 18.59 -61.28 -1.45
N ILE A 162 19.43 -60.30 -1.08
CA ILE A 162 19.15 -59.43 0.06
C ILE A 162 17.88 -58.69 -0.35
N LYS A 163 16.74 -59.01 0.26
CA LYS A 163 15.46 -58.40 -0.11
C LYS A 163 15.59 -56.89 0.07
N ARG A 164 15.77 -56.21 -1.06
CA ARG A 164 15.52 -54.79 -1.28
C ARG A 164 14.08 -54.50 -0.90
N THR A 165 13.84 -54.27 0.38
CA THR A 165 12.83 -53.30 0.81
C THR A 165 13.43 -51.92 0.58
N MET A 166 13.80 -51.66 -0.68
CA MET A 166 14.20 -50.35 -1.17
C MET A 166 12.91 -49.53 -1.22
N LEU A 167 12.68 -48.75 -0.17
CA LEU A 167 11.97 -47.50 -0.34
C LEU A 167 12.69 -46.75 -1.47
N LYS A 168 11.97 -46.52 -2.58
CA LYS A 168 12.41 -45.60 -3.63
C LYS A 168 12.83 -44.28 -2.97
N SER A 169 13.87 -43.64 -3.52
CA SER A 169 14.36 -42.31 -3.15
C SER A 169 13.23 -41.45 -2.53
N PRO A 170 13.27 -41.17 -1.20
CA PRO A 170 12.15 -40.55 -0.48
C PRO A 170 11.91 -39.06 -0.78
N THR A 171 12.14 -38.63 -2.01
CA THR A 171 11.89 -37.26 -2.44
C THR A 171 10.41 -36.98 -2.72
N VAL A 172 9.52 -38.00 -2.72
CA VAL A 172 8.11 -37.80 -3.16
C VAL A 172 7.01 -38.29 -2.21
N ASP A 173 7.21 -39.28 -1.33
CA ASP A 173 6.10 -39.77 -0.49
C ASP A 173 6.49 -39.90 0.98
N LEU A 174 6.15 -38.88 1.78
CA LEU A 174 6.28 -38.92 3.23
C LEU A 174 5.12 -38.18 3.88
N ASN A 175 3.95 -38.83 3.91
CA ASN A 175 2.84 -38.42 4.79
C ASN A 175 2.06 -39.58 5.42
N GLN A 176 2.38 -40.86 5.19
CA GLN A 176 1.56 -41.94 5.76
C GLN A 176 2.25 -43.31 5.90
N GLU A 177 3.25 -43.46 6.78
CA GLU A 177 3.64 -44.81 7.26
C GLU A 177 4.55 -44.76 8.50
N VAL A 178 3.98 -44.41 9.67
CA VAL A 178 4.70 -44.43 10.96
C VAL A 178 3.97 -45.31 11.98
N THR A 179 3.71 -46.57 11.64
CA THR A 179 3.41 -47.62 12.64
C THR A 179 3.62 -48.99 12.00
N ASP A 180 4.86 -49.47 11.94
CA ASP A 180 5.26 -50.82 12.36
C ASP A 180 6.56 -51.29 11.69
N GLN A 181 7.46 -51.81 12.54
CA GLN A 181 8.43 -52.86 12.21
C GLN A 181 9.67 -52.51 11.37
N LYS A 182 10.75 -52.06 12.06
CA LYS A 182 12.07 -52.75 12.16
C LYS A 182 13.13 -51.84 12.81
N ARG A 183 13.65 -52.26 13.96
CA ARG A 183 14.76 -51.60 14.69
C ARG A 183 16.14 -51.69 14.00
N GLY A 184 16.22 -52.36 12.84
CA GLY A 184 17.38 -52.32 11.93
C GLY A 184 17.15 -51.43 10.68
N GLN A 185 15.92 -50.95 10.47
CA GLN A 185 15.59 -49.94 9.44
C GLN A 185 15.70 -48.52 10.00
N THR A 186 15.83 -48.35 11.33
CA THR A 186 15.80 -47.06 12.00
C THR A 186 17.05 -46.20 11.79
N LEU A 187 18.22 -46.78 11.50
CA LEU A 187 19.46 -46.03 11.29
C LEU A 187 19.49 -45.36 9.89
N PHE A 188 19.21 -46.13 8.84
CA PHE A 188 19.05 -45.59 7.48
C PHE A 188 17.84 -44.67 7.35
N ALA A 189 16.71 -44.99 8.01
CA ALA A 189 15.57 -44.07 8.03
C ALA A 189 15.90 -42.77 8.76
N TRP A 190 16.69 -42.80 9.84
CA TRP A 190 17.16 -41.58 10.52
C TRP A 190 18.08 -40.74 9.66
N GLU A 191 19.02 -41.36 8.94
CA GLU A 191 19.95 -40.65 8.05
C GLU A 191 19.20 -39.99 6.87
N VAL A 192 18.25 -40.70 6.27
CA VAL A 192 17.43 -40.18 5.18
C VAL A 192 16.39 -39.15 5.65
N LEU A 193 15.79 -39.33 6.84
CA LEU A 193 14.95 -38.30 7.48
C LEU A 193 15.75 -37.03 7.77
N THR A 194 16.98 -37.18 8.30
CA THR A 194 17.87 -36.04 8.57
C THR A 194 18.19 -35.30 7.28
N PHE A 195 18.43 -36.02 6.18
CA PHE A 195 18.65 -35.45 4.85
C PHE A 195 17.44 -34.69 4.30
N CYS A 196 16.24 -35.29 4.29
CA CYS A 196 15.01 -34.62 3.86
C CYS A 196 14.70 -33.37 4.70
N VAL A 197 14.96 -33.43 6.01
CA VAL A 197 14.82 -32.28 6.91
C VAL A 197 15.80 -31.17 6.54
N THR A 198 17.07 -31.47 6.25
CA THR A 198 18.06 -30.44 5.87
C THR A 198 17.78 -29.78 4.51
N LEU A 199 17.29 -30.54 3.53
CA LEU A 199 16.93 -29.99 2.21
C LEU A 199 15.65 -29.14 2.29
N SER A 200 14.67 -29.57 3.08
CA SER A 200 13.46 -28.79 3.35
C SER A 200 13.80 -27.48 4.08
N GLN A 201 14.67 -27.55 5.10
CA GLN A 201 15.11 -26.39 5.86
C GLN A 201 15.86 -25.37 4.98
N ALA A 202 16.67 -25.83 4.03
CA ALA A 202 17.33 -24.99 3.04
C ALA A 202 16.33 -24.21 2.17
N ALA A 203 15.33 -24.91 1.62
CA ALA A 203 14.31 -24.31 0.78
C ALA A 203 13.46 -23.30 1.56
N GLN A 204 13.10 -23.61 2.81
CA GLN A 204 12.37 -22.71 3.70
C GLN A 204 13.16 -21.43 3.99
N LEU A 205 14.46 -21.53 4.25
CA LEU A 205 15.33 -20.37 4.50
C LEU A 205 15.43 -19.47 3.27
N GLN A 206 15.55 -20.05 2.08
CA GLN A 206 15.56 -19.31 0.82
C GLN A 206 14.22 -18.62 0.54
N THR A 207 13.09 -19.30 0.79
CA THR A 207 11.76 -18.71 0.65
C THR A 207 11.57 -17.54 1.62
N ARG A 208 11.92 -17.69 2.90
CA ARG A 208 11.84 -16.60 3.90
C ARG A 208 12.70 -15.40 3.51
N TYR A 209 13.88 -15.62 2.93
CA TYR A 209 14.73 -14.56 2.41
C TYR A 209 14.09 -13.85 1.21
N MET A 210 13.50 -14.60 0.26
CA MET A 210 12.81 -14.00 -0.89
C MET A 210 11.56 -13.22 -0.49
N GLU A 211 10.80 -13.71 0.48
CA GLU A 211 9.68 -12.97 1.08
C GLU A 211 10.14 -11.64 1.69
N LEU A 212 11.22 -11.67 2.47
CA LEU A 212 11.81 -10.46 3.08
C LEU A 212 12.23 -9.43 2.01
N LEU A 213 12.88 -9.91 0.95
CA LEU A 213 13.31 -9.08 -0.17
C LEU A 213 12.13 -8.46 -0.91
N THR A 214 11.07 -9.25 -1.12
CA THR A 214 9.84 -8.80 -1.77
C THR A 214 9.10 -7.77 -0.89
N MET A 215 8.90 -8.07 0.39
CA MET A 215 8.34 -7.13 1.36
C MET A 215 9.12 -5.81 1.42
N SER A 216 10.45 -5.86 1.32
CA SER A 216 11.30 -4.67 1.27
C SER A 216 11.05 -3.82 0.03
N ALA A 217 10.94 -4.47 -1.13
CA ALA A 217 10.74 -3.81 -2.40
C ALA A 217 9.35 -3.17 -2.49
N ASP A 218 8.32 -3.91 -2.05
CA ASP A 218 6.94 -3.44 -2.04
C ASP A 218 6.77 -2.24 -1.09
N TYR A 219 7.39 -2.29 0.08
CA TYR A 219 7.35 -1.16 1.01
C TYR A 219 8.10 0.07 0.49
N TYR A 220 9.24 -0.11 -0.19
CA TYR A 220 9.94 0.99 -0.84
C TYR A 220 9.09 1.63 -1.96
N ARG A 221 8.40 0.82 -2.77
CA ARG A 221 7.45 1.32 -3.77
C ARG A 221 6.31 2.10 -3.12
N PHE A 222 5.71 1.55 -2.06
CA PHE A 222 4.66 2.21 -1.28
C PHE A 222 5.10 3.58 -0.76
N LEU A 223 6.31 3.70 -0.19
CA LEU A 223 6.84 4.97 0.28
C LEU A 223 7.00 5.99 -0.86
N GLY A 224 7.42 5.54 -2.05
CA GLY A 224 7.51 6.38 -3.24
C GLY A 224 6.15 6.90 -3.70
N ASP A 225 5.13 6.04 -3.74
CA ASP A 225 3.76 6.42 -4.09
C ASP A 225 3.17 7.39 -3.05
N LEU A 226 3.43 7.15 -1.76
CA LEU A 226 3.04 8.03 -0.67
C LEU A 226 3.69 9.42 -0.81
N LEU A 227 4.95 9.49 -1.22
CA LEU A 227 5.66 10.75 -1.42
C LEU A 227 5.01 11.58 -2.52
N LYS A 228 4.75 10.95 -3.67
CA LYS A 228 4.05 11.59 -4.78
C LYS A 228 2.67 12.09 -4.36
N ASN A 229 1.90 11.29 -3.64
CA ASN A 229 0.57 11.67 -3.15
C ASN A 229 0.63 12.88 -2.20
N MET A 230 1.62 12.93 -1.30
CA MET A 230 1.81 14.06 -0.38
C MET A 230 2.23 15.33 -1.10
N GLU A 231 3.09 15.24 -2.11
CA GLU A 231 3.46 16.37 -2.97
C GLU A 231 2.27 16.91 -3.77
N GLU A 232 1.47 16.02 -4.35
CA GLU A 232 0.23 16.41 -5.03
C GLU A 232 -0.77 17.06 -4.07
N LEU A 233 -0.88 16.57 -2.83
CA LEU A 233 -1.74 17.15 -1.82
C LEU A 233 -1.27 18.55 -1.41
N LYS A 234 0.04 18.79 -1.31
CA LYS A 234 0.59 20.14 -1.10
C LYS A 234 0.20 21.09 -2.24
N ILE A 235 0.34 20.66 -3.49
CA ILE A 235 -0.04 21.49 -4.65
C ILE A 235 -1.54 21.79 -4.61
N ARG A 236 -2.38 20.79 -4.32
CA ARG A 236 -3.83 20.99 -4.19
C ARG A 236 -4.18 21.97 -3.08
N ASN A 237 -3.56 21.87 -1.91
CA ASN A 237 -3.79 22.82 -0.80
C ASN A 237 -3.41 24.24 -1.20
N THR A 238 -2.24 24.46 -1.81
CA THR A 238 -1.87 25.82 -2.28
C THR A 238 -2.84 26.38 -3.32
N LYS A 239 -3.42 25.53 -4.17
CA LYS A 239 -4.46 25.94 -5.12
C LYS A 239 -5.77 26.30 -4.41
N ILE A 240 -6.14 25.55 -3.37
CA ILE A 240 -7.30 25.87 -2.54
C ILE A 240 -7.10 27.24 -1.88
N ASP A 241 -5.95 27.49 -1.25
CA ASP A 241 -5.63 28.77 -0.59
C ASP A 241 -5.75 29.96 -1.56
N LEU A 242 -5.24 29.81 -2.80
CA LEU A 242 -5.37 30.85 -3.84
C LEU A 242 -6.82 31.08 -4.26
N LEU A 243 -7.61 30.02 -4.44
CA LEU A 243 -9.02 30.13 -4.82
C LEU A 243 -9.86 30.73 -3.68
N GLU A 244 -9.54 30.44 -2.42
CA GLU A 244 -10.19 31.04 -1.26
C GLU A 244 -9.92 32.55 -1.19
N GLU A 245 -8.70 32.99 -1.49
CA GLU A 245 -8.35 34.41 -1.59
C GLU A 245 -9.07 35.11 -2.75
N GLU A 246 -9.12 34.49 -3.93
CA GLU A 246 -9.88 35.02 -5.08
C GLU A 246 -11.37 35.18 -4.74
N LEU A 247 -11.96 34.20 -4.05
CA LEU A 247 -13.35 34.28 -3.58
C LEU A 247 -13.54 35.41 -2.57
N HIS A 248 -12.58 35.61 -1.66
CA HIS A 248 -12.62 36.68 -0.67
C HIS A 248 -12.60 38.06 -1.36
N LEU A 249 -11.67 38.28 -2.29
CA LEU A 249 -11.54 39.52 -3.06
C LEU A 249 -12.80 39.81 -3.90
N LEU A 250 -13.37 38.79 -4.55
CA LEU A 250 -14.58 38.96 -5.34
C LEU A 250 -15.78 39.35 -4.48
N LYS A 251 -15.89 38.74 -3.29
CA LYS A 251 -16.94 39.06 -2.31
C LYS A 251 -16.81 40.48 -1.78
N GLU A 252 -15.61 40.93 -1.46
CA GLU A 252 -15.34 42.31 -1.04
C GLU A 252 -15.69 43.31 -2.16
N ASN A 253 -15.32 43.01 -3.41
CA ASN A 253 -15.67 43.86 -4.54
C ASN A 253 -17.19 43.98 -4.75
N ILE A 254 -17.93 42.87 -4.63
CA ILE A 254 -19.40 42.89 -4.68
C ILE A 254 -19.97 43.73 -3.53
N GLN A 255 -19.41 43.60 -2.32
CA GLN A 255 -19.85 44.37 -1.16
C GLN A 255 -19.60 45.88 -1.35
N ASN A 256 -18.45 46.27 -1.89
CA ASN A 256 -18.13 47.67 -2.21
C ASN A 256 -19.06 48.23 -3.31
N SER A 257 -19.31 47.44 -4.36
CA SER A 257 -20.26 47.81 -5.42
C SER A 257 -21.68 47.99 -4.86
N ASN A 258 -22.14 47.08 -4.00
CA ASN A 258 -23.43 47.18 -3.33
C ASN A 258 -23.52 48.41 -2.42
N ALA A 259 -22.47 48.74 -1.67
CA ALA A 259 -22.43 49.95 -0.85
C ALA A 259 -22.53 51.22 -1.71
N LYS A 260 -21.85 51.25 -2.87
CA LYS A 260 -21.94 52.35 -3.83
C LYS A 260 -23.34 52.45 -4.45
N ASN A 261 -23.94 51.33 -4.83
CA ASN A 261 -25.30 51.31 -5.37
C ASN A 261 -26.32 51.81 -4.35
N LYS A 262 -26.17 51.42 -3.08
CA LYS A 262 -27.01 51.93 -1.99
C LYS A 262 -26.87 53.43 -1.82
N ALA A 263 -25.63 53.95 -1.81
CA ALA A 263 -25.38 55.39 -1.73
C ALA A 263 -26.02 56.15 -2.92
N LEU A 264 -25.88 55.62 -4.14
CA LEU A 264 -26.51 56.22 -5.32
C LEU A 264 -28.05 56.18 -5.26
N ASP A 265 -28.64 55.12 -4.73
CA ASP A 265 -30.10 55.02 -4.57
C ASP A 265 -30.61 55.99 -3.51
N ASP A 266 -29.87 56.15 -2.41
CA ASP A 266 -30.14 57.16 -1.37
C ASP A 266 -30.07 58.59 -1.97
N ASP A 267 -29.07 58.87 -2.80
CA ASP A 267 -28.92 60.17 -3.51
C ASP A 267 -30.07 60.42 -4.49
N LEU A 268 -30.46 59.40 -5.26
CA LEU A 268 -31.61 59.44 -6.17
C LEU A 268 -32.91 59.71 -5.41
N GLY A 269 -33.08 59.09 -4.23
CA GLY A 269 -34.21 59.33 -3.33
C GLY A 269 -34.27 60.79 -2.87
N ARG A 270 -33.13 61.39 -2.48
CA ARG A 270 -33.05 62.80 -2.10
C ARG A 270 -33.42 63.73 -3.25
N HIS A 271 -32.85 63.52 -4.43
CA HIS A 271 -33.19 64.34 -5.60
C HIS A 271 -34.66 64.22 -6.03
N LYS A 272 -35.26 63.04 -5.94
CA LYS A 272 -36.70 62.87 -6.19
C LYS A 272 -37.54 63.67 -5.20
N LEU A 273 -37.16 63.69 -3.92
CA LEU A 273 -37.85 64.48 -2.90
C LEU A 273 -37.72 65.98 -3.16
N GLU A 274 -36.51 66.46 -3.46
CA GLU A 274 -36.26 67.86 -3.83
C GLU A 274 -37.08 68.29 -5.05
N LEU A 275 -37.16 67.43 -6.08
CA LEU A 275 -37.98 67.69 -7.27
C LEU A 275 -39.48 67.79 -6.92
N SER A 276 -39.98 66.93 -6.04
CA SER A 276 -41.37 67.03 -5.56
C SER A 276 -41.62 68.34 -4.81
N GLN A 277 -40.70 68.71 -3.91
CA GLN A 277 -40.80 69.95 -3.14
C GLN A 277 -40.76 71.19 -4.03
N LEU A 278 -39.86 71.23 -5.01
CA LEU A 278 -39.78 72.33 -5.98
C LEU A 278 -41.04 72.40 -6.85
N ARG A 279 -41.62 71.26 -7.22
CA ARG A 279 -42.89 71.19 -7.95
C ARG A 279 -44.05 71.74 -7.13
N ASP A 280 -44.15 71.36 -5.86
CA ASP A 280 -45.21 71.85 -4.96
C ASP A 280 -45.07 73.36 -4.71
N ASN A 281 -43.84 73.83 -4.52
CA ASN A 281 -43.54 75.26 -4.40
C ASN A 281 -43.92 76.03 -5.68
N LEU A 282 -43.62 75.48 -6.86
CA LEU A 282 -43.99 76.08 -8.14
C LEU A 282 -45.51 76.20 -8.26
N LEU A 283 -46.26 75.13 -7.95
CA LEU A 283 -47.72 75.13 -7.96
C LEU A 283 -48.29 76.20 -7.01
N SER A 284 -47.73 76.33 -5.80
CA SER A 284 -48.14 77.37 -4.85
C SER A 284 -47.86 78.79 -5.39
N VAL A 285 -46.70 79.02 -6.00
CA VAL A 285 -46.37 80.31 -6.62
C VAL A 285 -47.31 80.60 -7.80
N GLU A 286 -47.67 79.59 -8.57
CA GLU A 286 -48.57 79.71 -9.71
C GLU A 286 -50.00 80.07 -9.25
N GLU A 287 -50.50 79.44 -8.18
CA GLU A 287 -51.78 79.78 -7.54
C GLU A 287 -51.78 81.23 -6.99
N VAL A 288 -50.69 81.65 -6.33
CA VAL A 288 -50.53 83.04 -5.87
C VAL A 288 -50.54 84.00 -7.07
N LYS A 289 -49.84 83.66 -8.16
CA LYS A 289 -49.84 84.47 -9.38
C LYS A 289 -51.26 84.60 -9.97
N GLU A 290 -52.01 83.51 -10.09
CA GLU A 290 -53.40 83.56 -10.58
C GLU A 290 -54.30 84.44 -9.70
N THR A 291 -54.23 84.27 -8.37
CA THR A 291 -55.02 85.09 -7.43
C THR A 291 -54.64 86.57 -7.48
N THR A 292 -53.36 86.90 -7.64
CA THR A 292 -52.91 88.30 -7.79
C THR A 292 -53.36 88.92 -9.11
N VAL A 293 -53.34 88.16 -10.21
CA VAL A 293 -53.88 88.61 -11.51
C VAL A 293 -55.38 88.90 -11.41
N LEU A 294 -56.16 88.02 -10.78
CA LEU A 294 -57.59 88.24 -10.54
C LEU A 294 -57.84 89.50 -9.71
N LYS A 295 -57.09 89.70 -8.62
CA LYS A 295 -57.17 90.91 -7.79
C LYS A 295 -56.80 92.18 -8.58
N CYS A 296 -55.76 92.13 -9.41
CA CYS A 296 -55.34 93.26 -10.25
C CYS A 296 -56.42 93.63 -11.27
N ASN A 297 -57.04 92.64 -11.92
CA ASN A 297 -58.15 92.84 -12.85
C ASN A 297 -59.38 93.45 -12.16
N ALA A 298 -59.74 92.97 -10.96
CA ALA A 298 -60.84 93.54 -10.18
C ALA A 298 -60.57 95.00 -9.79
N ALA A 299 -59.35 95.30 -9.31
CA ALA A 299 -58.94 96.66 -9.00
C ALA A 299 -58.98 97.56 -10.26
N LYS A 300 -58.52 97.06 -11.40
CA LYS A 300 -58.58 97.76 -12.69
C LYS A 300 -60.01 98.07 -13.11
N GLN A 301 -60.94 97.11 -13.04
CA GLN A 301 -62.36 97.36 -13.32
C GLN A 301 -62.97 98.41 -12.39
N SER A 302 -62.59 98.40 -11.11
CA SER A 302 -63.03 99.42 -10.16
C SER A 302 -62.48 100.81 -10.52
N LEU A 303 -61.21 100.89 -10.94
CA LEU A 303 -60.59 102.12 -11.39
C LEU A 303 -61.26 102.63 -12.67
N ASP A 304 -61.44 101.77 -13.68
CA ASP A 304 -62.14 102.10 -14.93
C ASP A 304 -63.56 102.60 -14.65
N SER A 305 -64.27 101.97 -13.70
CA SER A 305 -65.58 102.45 -13.22
C SER A 305 -65.51 103.85 -12.62
N THR A 306 -64.54 104.12 -11.74
CA THR A 306 -64.35 105.45 -11.16
C THR A 306 -63.94 106.48 -12.21
N GLN A 307 -63.11 106.08 -13.18
CA GLN A 307 -62.68 106.90 -14.31
C GLN A 307 -63.88 107.31 -15.17
N SER A 308 -64.77 106.36 -15.53
CA SER A 308 -66.00 106.65 -16.27
C SER A 308 -66.92 107.60 -15.51
N LYS A 309 -67.14 107.37 -14.21
CA LYS A 309 -67.92 108.28 -13.36
C LYS A 309 -67.31 109.68 -13.32
N LEU A 310 -65.98 109.77 -13.21
CA LEU A 310 -65.26 111.04 -13.15
C LEU A 310 -65.35 111.79 -14.47
N SER A 311 -65.29 111.09 -15.61
CA SER A 311 -65.57 111.66 -16.94
C SER A 311 -67.00 112.18 -17.02
N GLU A 312 -67.98 111.42 -16.55
CA GLU A 312 -69.40 111.80 -16.57
C GLU A 312 -69.67 113.03 -15.70
N LEU A 313 -69.08 113.09 -14.50
CA LEU A 313 -69.08 114.28 -13.63
C LEU A 313 -68.34 115.46 -14.29
N SER A 314 -67.21 115.23 -14.97
CA SER A 314 -66.49 116.26 -15.71
C SER A 314 -67.36 116.85 -16.83
N ASP A 315 -68.05 116.00 -17.60
CA ASP A 315 -68.99 116.44 -18.64
C ASP A 315 -70.15 117.24 -18.05
N GLN A 316 -70.68 116.83 -16.89
CA GLN A 316 -71.68 117.60 -16.15
C GLN A 316 -71.13 118.96 -15.70
N VAL A 317 -69.92 119.02 -15.13
CA VAL A 317 -69.28 120.28 -14.75
C VAL A 317 -69.07 121.18 -15.96
N THR A 318 -68.67 120.63 -17.10
CA THR A 318 -68.48 121.37 -18.36
C THR A 318 -69.81 121.92 -18.88
N ARG A 319 -70.88 121.11 -18.86
CA ARG A 319 -72.24 121.56 -19.18
C ARG A 319 -72.73 122.66 -18.24
N LEU A 320 -72.59 122.47 -16.93
CA LEU A 320 -72.98 123.47 -15.94
C LEU A 320 -72.19 124.76 -16.11
N SER A 321 -70.90 124.67 -16.42
CA SER A 321 -70.05 125.82 -16.74
C SER A 321 -70.51 126.54 -17.99
N TYR A 322 -70.87 125.81 -19.06
CA TYR A 322 -71.47 126.39 -20.26
C TYR A 322 -72.79 127.10 -19.93
N MET A 323 -73.70 126.46 -19.18
CA MET A 323 -74.95 127.10 -18.75
C MET A 323 -74.70 128.34 -17.89
N LEU A 324 -73.70 128.31 -17.02
CA LEU A 324 -73.31 129.44 -16.20
C LEU A 324 -72.76 130.60 -17.05
N GLU A 325 -71.92 130.31 -18.04
CA GLU A 325 -71.40 131.33 -18.96
C GLU A 325 -72.50 131.88 -19.88
N GLU A 326 -73.43 131.04 -20.33
CA GLU A 326 -74.66 131.45 -21.02
C GLU A 326 -75.52 132.37 -20.14
N GLU A 327 -75.72 132.04 -18.86
CA GLU A 327 -76.41 132.91 -17.90
C GLU A 327 -75.64 134.18 -17.59
N LYS A 328 -74.32 134.16 -17.45
CA LYS A 328 -73.49 135.36 -17.35
C LYS A 328 -73.59 136.20 -18.63
N ARG A 329 -73.68 135.60 -19.81
CA ARG A 329 -73.89 136.30 -21.10
C ARG A 329 -75.28 136.92 -21.16
N LYS A 330 -76.34 136.22 -20.75
CA LYS A 330 -77.69 136.78 -20.63
C LYS A 330 -77.76 137.89 -19.59
N ARG A 331 -77.05 137.75 -18.45
CA ARG A 331 -76.93 138.78 -17.43
C ARG A 331 -76.25 140.03 -17.99
N ARG A 332 -75.16 139.87 -18.76
CA ARG A 332 -74.54 140.99 -19.51
C ARG A 332 -75.51 141.63 -20.50
N LEU A 333 -76.27 140.86 -21.28
CA LEU A 333 -77.29 141.37 -22.20
C LEU A 333 -78.48 142.05 -21.47
N ALA A 334 -78.80 141.61 -20.26
CA ALA A 334 -79.83 142.23 -19.42
C ALA A 334 -79.32 143.52 -18.76
N GLU A 335 -78.05 143.54 -18.35
CA GLU A 335 -77.33 144.72 -17.87
C GLU A 335 -77.17 145.77 -18.99
N GLU A 336 -76.88 145.35 -20.24
CA GLU A 336 -76.86 146.22 -21.43
C GLU A 336 -78.26 146.75 -21.80
N ARG A 337 -79.33 145.99 -21.55
CA ARG A 337 -80.72 146.46 -21.73
C ARG A 337 -81.14 147.44 -20.64
N TYR A 338 -80.65 147.28 -19.42
CA TYR A 338 -80.84 148.24 -18.33
C TYR A 338 -80.01 149.53 -18.55
N SER A 339 -78.80 149.41 -19.13
CA SER A 339 -77.95 150.57 -19.43
C SER A 339 -78.46 151.42 -20.61
N HIS A 340 -79.34 150.90 -21.47
CA HIS A 340 -80.00 151.65 -22.53
C HIS A 340 -81.28 152.38 -22.07
N GLN A 341 -81.62 152.29 -20.79
CA GLN A 341 -82.80 152.94 -20.19
C GLN A 341 -82.43 154.05 -19.21
N GLN A 342 -81.26 154.69 -19.42
CA GLN A 342 -80.84 155.89 -18.68
C GLN A 342 -80.23 156.94 -19.61
#